data_AF-A0A0L7RGH3-F1
#
_entry.id   AF-A0A0L7RGH3-F1
#
_cell.length_a   1.000
_cell.length_b   1.000
_cell.length_c   1.000
_cell.angle_alpha   90.00
_cell.angle_beta   90.00
_cell.angle_gamma   90.00
#
_symmetry.space_group_name_H-M   'P 1'
#
loop_
_entity.id
_entity.type
_entity.pdbx_description
1 polymer ?
#
loop_
_entity_poly.entity_id
_entity_poly.type
_entity_poly.pdbx_seq_one_letter_code
_entity_poly.pdbx_strand_id
1 'polypeptide(L)'
;MCVDPLKNVCHWGPLTALGGRCVMKMDHHCPWINNCVGHYNHCHFTAFLASAVCGCCISTFTLVSWVMSTVLSSRPLSYPPPSVFILILVIFTIGLSVGIILVVGALLYRQLSSIFGNKTEIEDWILEKAHYRRLGTRDKFIYPYSKGWRFNIHQVFTWNCIPIGDGIHWPVIEGCDQYTLTREQLAQKKNKRKRAKTYRVIDQVSGSYYPLGYGWGVLCHSPCIDRTIKLNIGDIVIVTRWGKYWLFGEKKREDENEKQIRIRVTISGSSFKGFFLQARDPDTDNWIGSWAQTENTSTHPECSAVTHADPYVKQHATLIWNAPPNARGRVYFT
;
A
#
# COMPACT_ATOMS: atom_id res chain seq x y z
N MET A 1 -11.58 -3.32 -5.98
CA MET A 1 -11.95 -3.07 -4.57
C MET A 1 -11.62 -4.31 -3.78
N CYS A 2 -10.86 -4.20 -2.69
CA CYS A 2 -10.55 -5.37 -1.85
C CYS A 2 -11.79 -5.70 -1.02
N VAL A 3 -12.25 -6.95 -1.12
CA VAL A 3 -13.43 -7.49 -0.43
C VAL A 3 -13.18 -7.49 1.07
N ASP A 4 -14.22 -7.25 1.88
CA ASP A 4 -14.10 -6.89 3.30
C ASP A 4 -13.33 -7.83 4.27
N PRO A 5 -13.14 -9.16 4.05
CA PRO A 5 -12.20 -9.91 4.91
C PRO A 5 -10.75 -9.46 4.72
N LEU A 6 -10.37 -8.95 3.54
CA LEU A 6 -9.01 -8.49 3.25
C LEU A 6 -8.71 -7.10 3.80
N LYS A 7 -9.70 -6.26 4.15
CA LYS A 7 -9.42 -4.95 4.77
C LYS A 7 -8.84 -5.07 6.17
N ASN A 8 -9.19 -6.14 6.90
CA ASN A 8 -8.74 -6.39 8.26
C ASN A 8 -7.46 -7.25 8.32
N VAL A 9 -7.12 -7.95 7.23
CA VAL A 9 -5.95 -8.84 7.17
C VAL A 9 -4.83 -8.31 6.27
N CYS A 10 -5.15 -7.52 5.23
CA CYS A 10 -4.14 -6.66 4.63
C CYS A 10 -3.77 -5.60 5.66
N HIS A 11 -2.68 -5.85 6.40
CA HIS A 11 -1.99 -4.95 7.34
C HIS A 11 -1.61 -3.57 6.74
N TRP A 12 -1.99 -3.32 5.49
CA TRP A 12 -1.62 -2.24 4.62
C TRP A 12 -2.86 -1.39 4.35
N GLY A 13 -3.12 -0.41 5.23
CA GLY A 13 -4.07 0.67 4.88
C GLY A 13 -3.61 1.43 3.64
N PRO A 14 -4.44 2.34 3.13
CA PRO A 14 -4.68 2.60 1.70
C PRO A 14 -3.43 2.99 0.93
N LEU A 15 -2.61 2.00 0.60
CA LEU A 15 -1.69 2.04 -0.52
C LEU A 15 -2.25 0.98 -1.45
N THR A 16 -3.28 1.40 -2.17
CA THR A 16 -3.61 0.81 -3.45
C THR A 16 -2.29 0.60 -4.19
N ALA A 17 -1.94 -0.64 -4.52
CA ALA A 17 -0.99 -0.88 -5.59
C ALA A 17 -1.43 -0.03 -6.78
N LEU A 18 -0.47 0.48 -7.58
CA LEU A 18 -0.79 1.23 -8.80
C LEU A 18 -1.93 0.49 -9.55
N GLY A 19 -3.14 1.07 -9.54
CA GLY A 19 -4.35 0.43 -10.06
C GLY A 19 -5.39 -0.11 -9.05
N GLY A 20 -5.37 0.27 -7.77
CA GLY A 20 -6.52 0.05 -6.87
C GLY A 20 -6.69 -1.38 -6.32
N ARG A 21 -5.61 -2.18 -6.36
CA ARG A 21 -5.59 -3.57 -5.88
C ARG A 21 -4.78 -3.70 -4.58
N CYS A 22 -5.12 -4.67 -3.74
CA CYS A 22 -4.33 -5.03 -2.55
C CYS A 22 -3.29 -6.08 -2.92
N VAL A 23 -2.08 -5.96 -2.37
CA VAL A 23 -0.98 -6.90 -2.56
C VAL A 23 -0.68 -7.57 -1.22
N MET A 24 -0.71 -8.90 -1.18
CA MET A 24 -0.41 -9.66 0.04
C MET A 24 1.08 -9.53 0.39
N LYS A 25 1.36 -9.34 1.68
CA LYS A 25 2.71 -9.04 2.22
C LYS A 25 3.51 -8.09 1.32
N MET A 26 2.91 -6.94 0.98
CA MET A 26 3.54 -5.97 0.09
C MET A 26 4.89 -5.51 0.66
N ASP A 27 5.91 -5.60 -0.16
CA ASP A 27 7.23 -5.05 0.12
C ASP A 27 7.38 -3.67 -0.51
N HIS A 28 7.31 -3.60 -1.83
CA HIS A 28 7.34 -2.33 -2.56
C HIS A 28 6.72 -2.47 -3.95
N HIS A 29 6.46 -1.33 -4.59
CA HIS A 29 6.23 -1.31 -6.03
C HIS A 29 7.58 -1.08 -6.73
N CYS A 30 7.95 -1.98 -7.65
CA CYS A 30 9.21 -1.90 -8.37
C CYS A 30 8.94 -1.45 -9.82
N PRO A 31 9.32 -0.22 -10.20
CA PRO A 31 9.12 0.27 -11.57
C PRO A 31 9.87 -0.56 -12.61
N TRP A 32 11.02 -1.14 -12.24
CA TRP A 32 11.90 -1.89 -13.14
C TRP A 32 11.28 -3.19 -13.68
N ILE A 33 10.38 -3.80 -12.91
CA ILE A 33 9.62 -4.99 -13.32
C ILE A 33 8.16 -4.66 -13.60
N ASN A 34 7.79 -3.37 -13.55
CA ASN A 34 6.42 -2.87 -13.69
C ASN A 34 5.40 -3.67 -12.87
N ASN A 35 5.77 -4.07 -11.64
CA ASN A 35 4.96 -4.93 -10.79
C ASN A 35 5.24 -4.66 -9.31
N CYS A 36 4.30 -5.07 -8.46
CA CYS A 36 4.51 -5.04 -7.00
C CYS A 36 5.25 -6.29 -6.56
N VAL A 37 6.18 -6.13 -5.62
CA VAL A 37 6.85 -7.22 -4.91
C VAL A 37 6.10 -7.49 -3.61
N GLY A 38 5.78 -8.76 -3.35
CA GLY A 38 5.09 -9.21 -2.15
C GLY A 38 5.10 -10.73 -2.04
N HIS A 39 4.12 -11.31 -1.34
CA HIS A 39 4.12 -12.73 -0.93
C HIS A 39 4.52 -13.71 -2.04
N TYR A 40 3.84 -13.65 -3.19
CA TYR A 40 4.00 -14.63 -4.27
C TYR A 40 5.22 -14.46 -5.16
N ASN A 41 5.94 -13.34 -5.09
CA ASN A 41 7.07 -13.07 -5.97
C ASN A 41 8.31 -12.57 -5.25
N HIS A 42 8.33 -12.54 -3.92
CA HIS A 42 9.51 -12.09 -3.15
C HIS A 42 10.73 -12.98 -3.45
N CYS A 43 10.58 -14.31 -3.43
CA CYS A 43 11.66 -15.25 -3.78
C CYS A 43 12.18 -15.01 -5.20
N HIS A 44 11.27 -14.92 -6.18
CA HIS A 44 11.62 -14.69 -7.58
C HIS A 44 12.34 -13.35 -7.76
N PHE A 45 11.90 -12.29 -7.08
CA PHE A 45 12.54 -10.98 -7.13
C PHE A 45 13.95 -11.03 -6.53
N THR A 46 14.14 -11.65 -5.37
CA THR A 46 15.47 -11.77 -4.76
C THR A 46 16.40 -12.65 -5.60
N ALA A 47 15.89 -13.74 -6.19
CA ALA A 47 16.64 -14.57 -7.13
C ALA A 47 17.03 -13.81 -8.40
N PHE A 48 16.14 -12.97 -8.95
CA PHE A 48 16.44 -12.07 -10.06
C PHE A 48 17.60 -11.14 -9.71
N LEU A 49 17.55 -10.46 -8.56
CA LEU A 49 18.63 -9.57 -8.11
C LEU A 49 19.97 -10.33 -7.94
N ALA A 50 19.94 -11.51 -7.32
CA ALA A 50 21.12 -12.35 -7.16
C ALA A 50 21.70 -12.77 -8.51
N SER A 51 20.86 -13.20 -9.45
CA SER A 51 21.30 -13.61 -10.78
C SER A 51 21.92 -12.47 -11.58
N ALA A 52 21.36 -11.25 -11.47
CA ALA A 52 21.91 -10.07 -12.12
C ALA A 52 23.29 -9.72 -11.57
N VAL A 53 23.45 -9.73 -10.24
CA VAL A 53 24.75 -9.45 -9.59
C VAL A 53 25.77 -10.52 -9.96
N CYS A 54 25.41 -11.81 -9.86
CA CYS A 54 26.30 -12.91 -10.23
C CYS A 54 26.72 -12.84 -11.70
N GLY A 55 25.78 -12.58 -12.61
CA GLY A 55 26.07 -12.43 -14.05
C GLY A 55 27.04 -11.28 -14.33
N CYS A 56 26.84 -10.13 -13.68
CA CYS A 56 27.76 -9.01 -13.79
C CYS A 56 29.14 -9.32 -13.19
N CYS A 57 29.23 -10.02 -12.06
CA CYS A 57 30.51 -10.44 -11.49
C CYS A 57 31.28 -11.36 -12.45
N ILE A 58 30.61 -12.35 -13.05
CA ILE A 58 31.20 -13.26 -14.04
C ILE A 58 31.67 -12.48 -15.28
N SER A 59 30.84 -11.57 -15.78
CA SER A 59 31.17 -10.71 -16.93
C SER A 59 32.41 -9.86 -16.63
N THR A 60 32.43 -9.14 -15.50
CA THR A 60 33.57 -8.32 -15.07
C THR A 60 34.82 -9.16 -14.94
N PHE A 61 34.76 -10.32 -14.28
CA PHE A 61 35.91 -11.21 -14.14
C PHE A 61 36.46 -11.68 -15.49
N THR A 62 35.57 -12.10 -16.39
CA THR A 62 35.94 -12.59 -17.73
C THR A 62 36.58 -11.48 -18.56
N LEU A 63 35.97 -10.30 -18.59
CA LEU A 63 36.45 -9.17 -19.39
C LEU A 63 37.77 -8.60 -18.84
N VAL A 64 37.90 -8.47 -17.51
CA VAL A 64 39.17 -8.05 -16.88
C VAL A 64 40.26 -9.07 -17.17
N SER A 65 39.98 -10.37 -17.03
CA SER A 65 40.94 -11.42 -17.36
C SER A 65 41.39 -11.34 -18.81
N TRP A 66 40.46 -11.11 -19.75
CA TRP A 66 40.77 -10.93 -21.17
C TRP A 66 41.64 -9.69 -21.43
N VAL A 67 41.36 -8.56 -20.78
CA VAL A 67 42.19 -7.34 -20.89
C VAL A 67 43.60 -7.61 -20.36
N MET A 68 43.71 -8.28 -19.20
CA MET A 68 45.00 -8.61 -18.60
C MET A 68 45.82 -9.56 -19.48
N SER A 69 45.18 -10.58 -20.06
CA SER A 69 45.88 -11.58 -20.89
C SER A 69 46.24 -11.08 -22.28
N THR A 70 45.45 -10.18 -22.85
CA THR A 70 45.56 -9.78 -24.26
C THR A 70 46.23 -8.42 -24.41
N VAL A 71 45.82 -7.42 -23.61
CA VAL A 71 46.27 -6.03 -23.78
C VAL A 71 47.47 -5.71 -22.89
N LEU A 72 47.43 -6.16 -21.63
CA LEU A 72 48.44 -5.83 -20.62
C LEU A 72 49.53 -6.91 -20.46
N SER A 73 49.38 -8.05 -21.13
CA SER A 73 50.38 -9.11 -21.10
C SER A 73 51.60 -8.73 -21.93
N SER A 74 52.78 -9.15 -21.50
CA SER A 74 54.03 -9.02 -22.28
C SER A 74 54.09 -9.99 -23.48
N ARG A 75 53.06 -10.82 -23.67
CA ARG A 75 52.95 -11.72 -24.83
C ARG A 75 52.62 -10.92 -26.10
N PRO A 76 53.10 -11.35 -27.28
CA PRO A 76 52.70 -10.72 -28.52
C PRO A 76 51.19 -10.83 -28.70
N LEU A 77 50.55 -9.71 -29.11
CA LEU A 77 49.13 -9.66 -29.41
C LEU A 77 48.78 -10.71 -30.48
N SER A 78 47.63 -11.38 -30.30
CA SER A 78 47.07 -12.25 -31.34
C SER A 78 46.82 -11.44 -32.61
N TYR A 79 47.13 -11.99 -33.78
CA TYR A 79 46.89 -11.36 -35.07
C TYR A 79 45.55 -11.85 -35.66
N PRO A 80 44.65 -10.95 -36.11
CA PRO A 80 44.75 -9.49 -36.03
C PRO A 80 44.52 -8.97 -34.59
N PRO A 81 45.16 -7.84 -34.20
CA PRO A 81 44.96 -7.27 -32.88
C PRO A 81 43.52 -6.79 -32.68
N PRO A 82 43.02 -6.73 -31.43
CA PRO A 82 41.68 -6.23 -31.15
C PRO A 82 41.54 -4.77 -31.61
N SER A 83 40.41 -4.45 -32.24
CA SER A 83 40.15 -3.09 -32.70
C SER A 83 39.94 -2.13 -31.51
N VAL A 84 40.27 -0.85 -31.70
CA VAL A 84 40.04 0.20 -30.69
C VAL A 84 38.56 0.24 -30.29
N PHE A 85 37.65 0.01 -31.23
CA PHE A 85 36.21 -0.06 -30.95
C PHE A 85 35.85 -1.19 -29.97
N ILE A 86 36.43 -2.39 -30.14
CA ILE A 86 36.24 -3.50 -29.19
C ILE A 86 36.77 -3.12 -27.81
N LEU A 87 37.93 -2.48 -27.72
CA LEU A 87 38.50 -2.04 -26.44
C LEU A 87 37.59 -1.03 -25.72
N ILE A 88 37.04 -0.05 -26.45
CA ILE A 88 36.08 0.92 -25.90
C ILE A 88 34.83 0.20 -25.37
N LEU A 89 34.27 -0.73 -26.14
CA LEU A 89 33.10 -1.50 -25.72
C LEU A 89 33.38 -2.35 -24.48
N VAL A 90 34.54 -2.99 -24.40
CA VAL A 90 34.94 -3.80 -23.23
C VAL A 90 35.07 -2.94 -21.99
N ILE A 91 35.77 -1.81 -22.06
CA ILE A 91 35.93 -0.88 -20.93
C ILE A 91 34.56 -0.34 -20.48
N PHE A 92 33.71 0.06 -21.43
CA PHE A 92 32.36 0.52 -21.16
C PHE A 92 31.51 -0.56 -20.48
N THR A 93 31.57 -1.79 -20.96
CA THR A 93 30.84 -2.94 -20.41
C THR A 93 31.32 -3.29 -19.00
N ILE A 94 32.63 -3.23 -18.73
CA ILE A 94 33.19 -3.39 -17.38
C ILE A 94 32.62 -2.30 -16.47
N GLY A 95 32.64 -1.04 -16.90
CA GLY A 95 32.11 0.09 -16.14
C GLY A 95 30.63 -0.07 -15.79
N LEU A 96 29.79 -0.44 -16.76
CA LEU A 96 28.37 -0.72 -16.52
C LEU A 96 28.16 -1.91 -15.57
N SER A 97 28.92 -3.00 -15.76
CA SER A 97 28.82 -4.19 -14.92
C SER A 97 29.17 -3.88 -13.46
N VAL A 98 30.24 -3.12 -13.22
CA VAL A 98 30.61 -2.65 -11.88
C VAL A 98 29.53 -1.76 -11.28
N GLY A 99 28.95 -0.84 -12.07
CA GLY A 99 27.82 -0.02 -11.64
C GLY A 99 26.62 -0.85 -11.16
N ILE A 100 26.25 -1.88 -11.93
CA ILE A 100 25.16 -2.80 -11.56
C ILE A 100 25.52 -3.61 -10.30
N ILE A 101 26.74 -4.13 -10.18
CA ILE A 101 27.19 -4.86 -8.98
C ILE A 101 27.02 -3.98 -7.73
N LEU A 102 27.40 -2.71 -7.79
CA LEU A 102 27.29 -1.81 -6.65
C LEU A 102 25.83 -1.46 -6.31
N VAL A 103 25.06 -1.01 -7.31
CA VAL A 103 23.68 -0.52 -7.10
C VAL A 103 22.72 -1.68 -6.81
N VAL A 104 22.68 -2.69 -7.68
CA VAL A 104 21.80 -3.84 -7.53
C VAL A 104 22.28 -4.76 -6.41
N GLY A 105 23.59 -4.83 -6.15
CA GLY A 105 24.14 -5.53 -4.98
C GLY A 105 23.73 -4.89 -3.66
N ALA A 106 23.70 -3.56 -3.57
CA ALA A 106 23.18 -2.88 -2.39
C ALA A 106 21.68 -3.17 -2.20
N LEU A 107 20.88 -3.19 -3.28
CA LEU A 107 19.48 -3.57 -3.22
C LEU A 107 19.28 -5.03 -2.78
N LEU A 108 20.08 -5.95 -3.31
CA LEU A 108 20.08 -7.36 -2.91
C LEU A 108 20.44 -7.51 -1.42
N TYR A 109 21.46 -6.81 -0.94
CA TYR A 109 21.84 -6.81 0.47
C TYR A 109 20.69 -6.34 1.38
N ARG A 110 19.99 -5.27 0.99
CA ARG A 110 18.83 -4.75 1.73
C ARG A 110 17.70 -5.78 1.77
N GLN A 111 17.38 -6.39 0.63
CA GLN A 111 16.33 -7.41 0.52
C GLN A 111 16.67 -8.64 1.37
N LEU A 112 17.91 -9.15 1.30
CA LEU A 112 18.36 -10.25 2.15
C LEU A 112 18.28 -9.88 3.64
N SER A 113 18.75 -8.69 4.03
CA SER A 113 18.67 -8.21 5.43
C SER A 113 17.23 -8.15 5.95
N SER A 114 16.29 -7.76 5.09
CA SER A 114 14.85 -7.75 5.40
C SER A 114 14.31 -9.17 5.59
N ILE A 115 14.69 -10.11 4.70
CA ILE A 115 14.33 -11.52 4.79
C ILE A 115 14.90 -12.15 6.07
N PHE A 116 16.15 -11.84 6.46
CA PHE A 116 16.74 -12.30 7.71
C PHE A 116 15.92 -11.88 8.94
N GLY A 117 15.28 -10.71 8.90
CA GLY A 117 14.37 -10.23 9.94
C GLY A 117 12.90 -10.61 9.77
N ASN A 118 12.56 -11.39 8.73
CA ASN A 118 11.19 -11.66 8.26
C ASN A 118 10.31 -10.41 8.16
N LYS A 119 10.89 -9.30 7.72
CA LYS A 119 10.23 -8.00 7.62
C LYS A 119 10.17 -7.53 6.18
N THR A 120 9.14 -6.74 5.84
CA THR A 120 9.11 -6.00 4.56
C THR A 120 9.65 -4.58 4.74
N GLU A 121 10.01 -3.90 3.66
CA GLU A 121 10.48 -2.50 3.71
C GLU A 121 9.47 -1.57 4.39
N ILE A 122 8.17 -1.82 4.18
CA ILE A 122 7.11 -1.03 4.82
C ILE A 122 6.99 -1.38 6.31
N GLU A 123 7.17 -2.65 6.69
CA GLU A 123 7.17 -3.06 8.11
C GLU A 123 8.35 -2.46 8.86
N ASP A 124 9.53 -2.42 8.24
CA ASP A 124 10.71 -1.76 8.79
C ASP A 124 10.45 -0.28 9.06
N TRP A 125 9.78 0.41 8.15
CA TRP A 125 9.39 1.81 8.38
C TRP A 125 8.37 1.97 9.52
N ILE A 126 7.44 1.02 9.69
CA ILE A 126 6.50 1.00 10.83
C ILE A 126 7.24 0.80 12.15
N LEU A 127 8.20 -0.11 12.18
CA LEU A 127 9.04 -0.41 13.33
C LEU A 127 9.87 0.80 13.76
N GLU A 128 10.51 1.48 12.82
CA GLU A 128 11.29 2.69 13.10
C GLU A 128 10.43 3.76 13.81
N LYS A 129 9.20 3.99 13.34
CA LYS A 129 8.27 4.91 14.02
C LYS A 129 7.77 4.38 15.35
N ALA A 130 7.56 3.08 15.48
CA ALA A 130 7.14 2.47 16.74
C ALA A 130 8.22 2.67 17.82
N HIS A 131 9.50 2.55 17.42
CA HIS A 131 10.65 2.86 18.27
C HIS A 131 10.71 4.35 18.62
N TYR A 132 10.63 5.24 17.62
CA TYR A 132 10.67 6.69 17.85
C TYR A 132 9.57 7.18 18.81
N ARG A 133 8.35 6.63 18.69
CA ARG A 133 7.22 6.96 19.58
C ARG A 133 7.44 6.58 21.05
N ARG A 134 8.34 5.64 21.31
CA ARG A 134 8.65 5.10 22.65
C ARG A 134 10.04 5.51 23.12
N LEU A 135 10.73 6.37 22.37
CA LEU A 135 12.04 6.87 22.74
C LEU A 135 11.95 7.58 24.09
N GLY A 136 12.83 7.21 25.04
CA GLY A 136 12.81 7.72 26.41
C GLY A 136 11.83 7.02 27.35
N THR A 137 11.06 6.04 26.88
CA THR A 137 10.21 5.18 27.73
C THR A 137 10.87 3.82 27.97
N ARG A 138 10.43 3.10 29.00
CA ARG A 138 10.86 1.70 29.24
C ARG A 138 10.14 0.70 28.31
N ASP A 139 9.08 1.13 27.63
CA ASP A 139 8.29 0.30 26.72
C ASP A 139 9.02 0.12 25.38
N LYS A 140 9.03 -1.11 24.85
CA LYS A 140 9.60 -1.43 23.54
C LYS A 140 8.57 -2.20 22.73
N PHE A 141 8.39 -1.78 21.48
CA PHE A 141 7.53 -2.52 20.56
C PHE A 141 8.21 -3.84 20.16
N ILE A 142 7.50 -4.95 20.35
CA ILE A 142 7.96 -6.29 19.99
C ILE A 142 7.42 -6.63 18.60
N TYR A 143 8.32 -6.97 17.67
CA TYR A 143 7.94 -7.34 16.31
C TYR A 143 7.47 -8.80 16.25
N PRO A 144 6.26 -9.09 15.70
CA PRO A 144 5.63 -10.39 15.87
C PRO A 144 6.15 -11.51 14.96
N TYR A 145 6.78 -11.21 13.82
CA TYR A 145 6.98 -12.19 12.75
C TYR A 145 8.39 -12.79 12.67
N SER A 146 9.37 -12.27 13.43
CA SER A 146 10.74 -12.80 13.39
C SER A 146 10.92 -13.94 14.40
N LYS A 147 11.07 -15.18 13.92
CA LYS A 147 11.23 -16.40 14.75
C LYS A 147 12.62 -17.04 14.63
N GLY A 148 13.62 -16.25 14.24
CA GLY A 148 15.00 -16.68 14.02
C GLY A 148 15.34 -16.84 12.54
N TRP A 149 16.61 -16.61 12.19
CA TRP A 149 17.04 -16.43 10.81
C TRP A 149 16.74 -17.62 9.89
N ARG A 150 16.86 -18.87 10.37
CA ARG A 150 16.56 -20.07 9.56
C ARG A 150 15.09 -20.15 9.19
N PHE A 151 14.22 -19.93 10.18
CA PHE A 151 12.78 -19.90 9.97
C PHE A 151 12.42 -18.78 8.99
N ASN A 152 12.95 -17.59 9.23
CA ASN A 152 12.67 -16.39 8.43
C ASN A 152 13.06 -16.57 6.95
N ILE A 153 14.24 -17.13 6.67
CA ILE A 153 14.67 -17.44 5.31
C ILE A 153 13.72 -18.46 4.66
N HIS A 154 13.36 -19.52 5.38
CA HIS A 154 12.52 -20.58 4.83
C HIS A 154 11.10 -20.12 4.47
N GLN A 155 10.60 -19.04 5.10
CA GLN A 155 9.31 -18.43 4.72
C GLN A 155 9.32 -17.86 3.29
N VAL A 156 10.49 -17.48 2.77
CA VAL A 156 10.65 -16.84 1.45
C VAL A 156 11.32 -17.78 0.47
N PHE A 157 12.44 -18.39 0.85
CA PHE A 157 13.23 -19.27 0.00
C PHE A 157 12.81 -20.73 0.16
N THR A 158 12.07 -21.19 -0.84
CA THR A 158 11.74 -22.60 -1.09
C THR A 158 12.35 -23.03 -2.42
N TRP A 159 12.50 -24.33 -2.64
CA TRP A 159 13.14 -24.88 -3.86
C TRP A 159 12.48 -24.40 -5.16
N ASN A 160 11.16 -24.26 -5.15
CA ASN A 160 10.35 -23.83 -6.29
C ASN A 160 9.99 -22.33 -6.23
N CYS A 161 10.54 -21.57 -5.28
CA CYS A 161 10.17 -20.18 -4.99
C CYS A 161 8.68 -19.95 -4.71
N ILE A 162 7.93 -20.99 -4.32
CA ILE A 162 6.56 -20.85 -3.84
C ILE A 162 6.61 -20.48 -2.35
N PRO A 163 6.04 -19.34 -1.93
CA PRO A 163 6.10 -18.92 -0.54
C PRO A 163 5.27 -19.84 0.36
N ILE A 164 5.65 -19.93 1.64
CA ILE A 164 4.93 -20.73 2.63
C ILE A 164 3.76 -19.92 3.19
N GLY A 165 2.58 -20.55 3.26
CA GLY A 165 1.38 -19.95 3.85
C GLY A 165 0.45 -19.28 2.84
N ASP A 166 -0.72 -18.88 3.33
CA ASP A 166 -1.84 -18.34 2.54
C ASP A 166 -1.67 -16.86 2.15
N GLY A 167 -0.64 -16.18 2.68
CA GLY A 167 -0.41 -14.75 2.46
C GLY A 167 -1.28 -13.83 3.34
N ILE A 168 -2.05 -14.42 4.25
CA ILE A 168 -3.09 -13.78 5.06
C ILE A 168 -2.72 -13.95 6.54
N HIS A 169 -2.42 -15.17 6.97
CA HIS A 169 -2.02 -15.51 8.34
C HIS A 169 -0.53 -15.85 8.40
N TRP A 170 0.13 -15.33 9.42
CA TRP A 170 1.58 -15.48 9.59
C TRP A 170 1.91 -16.13 10.92
N PRO A 171 2.89 -17.04 10.98
CA PRO A 171 3.37 -17.54 12.26
C PRO A 171 3.93 -16.39 13.10
N VAL A 172 3.39 -16.21 14.31
CA VAL A 172 3.84 -15.19 15.26
C VAL A 172 4.66 -15.81 16.40
N ILE A 173 5.44 -14.97 17.08
CA ILE A 173 6.10 -15.30 18.36
C ILE A 173 5.09 -15.31 19.51
N GLU A 174 5.47 -15.95 20.62
CA GLU A 174 4.69 -15.96 21.85
C GLU A 174 4.51 -14.53 22.40
N GLY A 175 3.32 -14.25 22.95
CA GLY A 175 2.95 -12.92 23.43
C GLY A 175 2.50 -11.94 22.33
N CYS A 176 2.52 -12.34 21.07
CA CYS A 176 1.96 -11.59 19.94
C CYS A 176 0.76 -12.31 19.31
N ASP A 177 -0.06 -11.56 18.57
CA ASP A 177 -1.13 -12.10 17.73
C ASP A 177 -1.02 -11.54 16.30
N GLN A 178 -1.89 -12.00 15.41
CA GLN A 178 -1.93 -11.57 14.00
C GLN A 178 -2.08 -10.05 13.86
N TYR A 179 -2.68 -9.36 14.82
CA TYR A 179 -3.02 -7.95 14.74
C TYR A 179 -2.06 -7.04 15.52
N THR A 180 -1.00 -7.57 16.15
CA THR A 180 -0.04 -6.78 16.93
C THR A 180 0.54 -5.61 16.12
N LEU A 181 1.04 -5.87 14.91
CA LEU A 181 1.57 -4.82 14.03
C LEU A 181 0.46 -3.88 13.53
N THR A 182 -0.73 -4.42 13.23
CA THR A 182 -1.91 -3.64 12.81
C THR A 182 -2.30 -2.60 13.86
N ARG A 183 -2.38 -3.01 15.13
CA ARG A 183 -2.75 -2.11 16.24
C ARG A 183 -1.75 -0.99 16.40
N GLU A 184 -0.45 -1.29 16.30
CA GLU A 184 0.59 -0.25 16.29
C GLU A 184 0.42 0.70 15.10
N GLN A 185 0.21 0.19 13.89
CA GLN A 185 0.00 1.00 12.69
C GLN A 185 -1.26 1.88 12.78
N LEU A 186 -2.37 1.35 13.33
CA LEU A 186 -3.59 2.10 13.59
C LEU A 186 -3.37 3.21 14.61
N ALA A 187 -2.61 2.95 15.67
CA ALA A 187 -2.22 3.97 16.65
C ALA A 187 -1.34 5.07 16.01
N GLN A 188 -0.41 4.71 15.11
CA GLN A 188 0.39 5.67 14.35
C GLN A 188 -0.50 6.55 13.46
N LYS A 189 -1.46 5.94 12.75
CA LYS A 189 -2.44 6.66 11.91
C LYS A 189 -3.33 7.58 12.74
N LYS A 190 -3.82 7.14 13.89
CA LYS A 190 -4.62 7.96 14.82
C LYS A 190 -3.81 9.17 15.31
N ASN A 191 -2.55 8.97 15.67
CA ASN A 191 -1.66 10.07 16.07
C ASN A 191 -1.39 11.05 14.91
N LYS A 192 -1.19 10.53 13.69
CA LYS A 192 -1.04 11.36 12.49
C LYS A 192 -2.30 12.20 12.22
N ARG A 193 -3.49 11.61 12.36
CA ARG A 193 -4.78 12.32 12.21
C ARG A 193 -4.98 13.39 13.28
N LYS A 194 -4.60 13.14 14.53
CA LYS A 194 -4.66 14.16 15.60
C LYS A 194 -3.80 15.39 15.34
N ARG A 195 -2.70 15.24 14.58
CA ARG A 195 -1.80 16.33 14.20
C ARG A 195 -2.17 16.95 12.85
N ALA A 196 -3.23 16.47 12.22
CA ALA A 196 -3.69 17.01 10.96
C ALA A 196 -4.20 18.44 11.15
N LYS A 197 -3.94 19.29 10.18
CA LYS A 197 -4.40 20.69 10.17
C LYS A 197 -5.26 20.91 8.94
N THR A 198 -6.33 21.68 9.12
CA THR A 198 -7.27 22.00 8.06
C THR A 198 -6.88 23.32 7.41
N TYR A 199 -6.84 23.35 6.07
CA TYR A 199 -6.57 24.55 5.28
C TYR A 199 -7.72 24.81 4.34
N ARG A 200 -7.99 26.09 4.11
CA ARG A 200 -8.84 26.54 3.02
C ARG A 200 -7.96 26.88 1.83
N VAL A 201 -8.31 26.36 0.66
CA VAL A 201 -7.63 26.65 -0.58
C VAL A 201 -7.95 28.08 -1.01
N ILE A 202 -6.92 28.90 -1.20
CA ILE A 202 -7.04 30.29 -1.64
C ILE A 202 -6.84 30.45 -3.15
N ASP A 203 -6.08 29.54 -3.78
CA ASP A 203 -5.74 29.57 -5.19
C ASP A 203 -6.03 28.23 -5.87
N GLN A 204 -6.48 28.29 -7.13
CA GLN A 204 -6.80 27.09 -7.90
C GLN A 204 -5.54 26.32 -8.29
N VAL A 205 -5.54 25.01 -8.02
CA VAL A 205 -4.46 24.09 -8.39
C VAL A 205 -5.00 23.08 -9.41
N SER A 206 -4.38 23.02 -10.59
CA SER A 206 -4.83 22.16 -11.70
C SER A 206 -4.77 20.66 -11.39
N GLY A 207 -3.89 20.23 -10.48
CA GLY A 207 -3.61 18.81 -10.23
C GLY A 207 -2.79 18.16 -11.35
N SER A 208 -2.10 18.95 -12.18
CA SER A 208 -1.14 18.44 -13.16
C SER A 208 0.12 17.93 -12.46
N TYR A 209 0.79 16.94 -13.08
CA TYR A 209 2.10 16.46 -12.66
C TYR A 209 3.20 17.50 -12.89
N TYR A 210 3.01 18.35 -13.91
CA TYR A 210 3.90 19.44 -14.29
C TYR A 210 3.17 20.78 -14.13
N PRO A 211 3.37 21.49 -13.01
CA PRO A 211 2.70 22.74 -12.72
C PRO A 211 3.36 23.91 -13.48
N LEU A 212 3.27 23.91 -14.82
CA LEU A 212 3.93 24.89 -15.69
C LEU A 212 3.45 26.35 -15.53
N GLY A 213 2.40 26.60 -14.74
CA GLY A 213 1.84 27.94 -14.47
C GLY A 213 2.12 28.50 -13.08
N TYR A 214 2.84 27.78 -12.21
CA TYR A 214 3.02 28.15 -10.80
C TYR A 214 4.43 28.66 -10.46
N GLY A 215 5.23 28.96 -11.49
CA GLY A 215 6.59 29.49 -11.35
C GLY A 215 7.70 28.44 -11.26
N TRP A 216 8.93 28.89 -11.49
CA TRP A 216 10.12 28.03 -11.58
C TRP A 216 10.41 27.25 -10.28
N GLY A 217 10.17 27.88 -9.12
CA GLY A 217 10.37 27.22 -7.82
C GLY A 217 9.46 26.01 -7.61
N VAL A 218 8.20 26.06 -8.08
CA VAL A 218 7.27 24.93 -7.99
C VAL A 218 7.65 23.84 -8.98
N LEU A 219 8.10 24.21 -10.18
CA LEU A 219 8.55 23.26 -11.21
C LEU A 219 9.81 22.50 -10.77
N CYS A 220 10.84 23.20 -10.27
CA CYS A 220 12.10 22.60 -9.83
C CYS A 220 11.96 21.71 -8.57
N HIS A 221 10.86 21.86 -7.83
CA HIS A 221 10.60 21.08 -6.63
C HIS A 221 9.39 20.14 -6.76
N SER A 222 8.91 19.86 -7.98
CA SER A 222 7.73 19.02 -8.18
C SER A 222 7.88 17.65 -7.50
N PRO A 223 6.84 17.14 -6.79
CA PRO A 223 6.89 15.83 -6.16
C PRO A 223 6.77 14.75 -7.24
N CYS A 224 7.91 14.25 -7.74
CA CYS A 224 8.02 13.28 -8.83
C CYS A 224 7.44 11.87 -8.55
N ILE A 225 6.67 11.65 -7.49
CA ILE A 225 6.15 10.33 -7.11
C ILE A 225 4.70 10.43 -6.63
N ASP A 226 4.40 11.47 -5.86
CA ASP A 226 3.07 11.67 -5.27
C ASP A 226 2.12 12.33 -6.28
N ARG A 227 0.90 11.78 -6.42
CA ARG A 227 -0.12 12.36 -7.30
C ARG A 227 -0.62 13.69 -6.73
N THR A 228 -0.65 14.72 -7.55
CA THR A 228 -1.24 16.02 -7.22
C THR A 228 -2.77 15.96 -7.32
N ILE A 229 -3.47 16.66 -6.42
CA ILE A 229 -4.92 16.71 -6.36
C ILE A 229 -5.36 18.04 -6.97
N LYS A 230 -6.40 18.01 -7.82
CA LYS A 230 -7.03 19.24 -8.32
C LYS A 230 -7.80 19.92 -7.19
N LEU A 231 -7.54 21.21 -6.97
CA LEU A 231 -8.13 22.01 -5.91
C LEU A 231 -8.72 23.31 -6.49
N ASN A 232 -9.93 23.65 -6.06
CA ASN A 232 -10.60 24.90 -6.38
C ASN A 232 -10.59 25.84 -5.17
N ILE A 233 -10.73 27.13 -5.42
CA ILE A 233 -10.82 28.16 -4.37
C ILE A 233 -12.00 27.82 -3.46
N GLY A 234 -11.75 27.84 -2.14
CA GLY A 234 -12.76 27.51 -1.13
C GLY A 234 -12.77 26.05 -0.69
N ASP A 235 -12.12 25.14 -1.42
CA ASP A 235 -11.97 23.73 -1.02
C ASP A 235 -11.29 23.62 0.36
N ILE A 236 -11.71 22.64 1.15
CA ILE A 236 -11.10 22.34 2.44
C ILE A 236 -10.18 21.13 2.28
N VAL A 237 -8.92 21.26 2.70
CA VAL A 237 -7.93 20.18 2.67
C VAL A 237 -7.44 19.86 4.08
N ILE A 238 -7.33 18.58 4.39
CA ILE A 238 -6.81 18.06 5.65
C ILE A 238 -5.36 17.64 5.41
N VAL A 239 -4.42 18.46 5.88
CA VAL A 239 -2.99 18.26 5.70
C VAL A 239 -2.44 17.43 6.85
N THR A 240 -1.70 16.36 6.52
CA THR A 240 -1.17 15.40 7.50
C THR A 240 0.36 15.27 7.49
N ARG A 241 1.04 15.77 6.45
CA ARG A 241 2.50 15.77 6.32
C ARG A 241 2.96 17.05 5.61
N TRP A 242 4.15 17.51 5.97
CA TRP A 242 4.76 18.75 5.52
C TRP A 242 6.15 18.42 4.99
N GLY A 243 6.44 18.80 3.76
CA GLY A 243 7.80 18.89 3.24
C GLY A 243 8.29 20.34 3.27
N LYS A 244 9.54 20.55 2.87
CA LYS A 244 10.13 21.90 2.76
C LYS A 244 9.33 22.81 1.80
N TYR A 245 8.77 22.23 0.74
CA TYR A 245 8.06 22.96 -0.33
C TYR A 245 6.62 22.51 -0.55
N TRP A 246 6.19 21.37 0.01
CA TRP A 246 4.90 20.74 -0.32
C TRP A 246 4.13 20.27 0.90
N LEU A 247 2.80 20.38 0.82
CA LEU A 247 1.86 19.85 1.80
C LEU A 247 1.21 18.59 1.26
N PHE A 248 1.06 17.58 2.12
CA PHE A 248 0.47 16.30 1.75
C PHE A 248 -0.75 16.02 2.63
N GLY A 249 -1.87 15.78 1.98
CA GLY A 249 -3.16 15.66 2.63
C GLY A 249 -4.22 15.12 1.70
N GLU A 250 -5.45 15.14 2.19
CA GLU A 250 -6.64 14.78 1.42
C GLU A 250 -7.58 15.97 1.34
N LYS A 251 -8.24 16.15 0.20
CA LYS A 251 -9.37 17.07 0.10
C LYS A 251 -10.47 16.51 0.99
N LYS A 252 -10.95 17.31 1.95
CA LYS A 252 -12.15 16.98 2.72
C LYS A 252 -13.25 16.85 1.67
N ARG A 253 -13.76 15.63 1.47
CA ARG A 253 -14.99 15.46 0.72
C ARG A 253 -16.02 16.27 1.49
N GLU A 254 -16.73 17.18 0.82
CA GLU A 254 -17.98 17.63 1.39
C GLU A 254 -18.73 16.37 1.75
N ASP A 255 -19.03 16.24 3.03
CA ASP A 255 -19.82 15.15 3.53
C ASP A 255 -21.11 15.17 2.69
N GLU A 256 -21.26 14.24 1.75
CA GLU A 256 -22.54 13.99 1.08
C GLU A 256 -23.65 13.80 2.14
N ASN A 257 -23.27 13.49 3.39
CA ASN A 257 -24.10 13.47 4.58
C ASN A 257 -24.81 14.79 4.95
N GLU A 258 -24.35 15.99 4.55
CA GLU A 258 -25.06 17.24 4.91
C GLU A 258 -26.25 17.55 3.97
N LYS A 259 -26.27 16.98 2.76
CA LYS A 259 -27.45 17.00 1.86
C LYS A 259 -28.15 15.65 1.75
N GLN A 260 -27.77 14.66 2.55
CA GLN A 260 -28.43 13.36 2.55
C GLN A 260 -29.69 13.44 3.41
N ILE A 261 -30.85 13.44 2.76
CA ILE A 261 -32.14 13.38 3.45
C ILE A 261 -32.18 12.04 4.19
N ARG A 262 -32.19 12.09 5.52
CA ARG A 262 -32.31 10.92 6.38
C ARG A 262 -33.78 10.73 6.77
N ILE A 263 -34.34 9.60 6.36
CA ILE A 263 -35.72 9.22 6.68
C ILE A 263 -35.69 8.23 7.83
N ARG A 264 -36.48 8.50 8.88
CA ARG A 264 -36.69 7.56 9.98
C ARG A 264 -37.76 6.55 9.57
N VAL A 265 -37.38 5.28 9.49
CA VAL A 265 -38.30 4.17 9.19
C VAL A 265 -38.55 3.43 10.50
N THR A 266 -39.82 3.31 10.89
CA THR A 266 -40.21 2.62 12.13
C THR A 266 -41.04 1.40 11.77
N ILE A 267 -40.59 0.23 12.19
CA ILE A 267 -41.36 -1.01 12.11
C ILE A 267 -42.06 -1.17 13.47
N SER A 268 -43.39 -1.31 13.48
CA SER A 268 -44.18 -1.57 14.68
C SER A 268 -45.25 -2.62 14.38
N GLY A 269 -45.55 -3.49 15.34
CA GLY A 269 -46.55 -4.55 15.17
C GLY A 269 -46.44 -5.68 16.19
N SER A 270 -46.82 -6.88 15.77
CA SER A 270 -46.67 -8.12 16.56
C SER A 270 -45.21 -8.36 16.94
N SER A 271 -44.96 -9.02 18.08
CA SER A 271 -43.62 -9.34 18.55
C SER A 271 -42.76 -10.06 17.50
N PHE A 272 -41.57 -9.54 17.23
CA PHE A 272 -40.62 -10.11 16.28
C PHE A 272 -39.21 -10.22 16.89
N LYS A 273 -38.42 -11.18 16.40
CA LYS A 273 -37.02 -11.40 16.83
C LYS A 273 -36.01 -10.69 15.92
N GLY A 274 -36.32 -10.59 14.64
CA GLY A 274 -35.49 -9.92 13.65
C GLY A 274 -36.30 -9.46 12.46
N PHE A 275 -35.65 -8.73 11.57
CA PHE A 275 -36.18 -8.27 10.30
C PHE A 275 -35.04 -8.25 9.28
N PHE A 276 -35.43 -8.33 8.01
CA PHE A 276 -34.58 -8.05 6.88
C PHE A 276 -35.36 -7.04 6.03
N LEU A 277 -34.88 -5.80 5.98
CA LEU A 277 -35.59 -4.72 5.31
C LEU A 277 -34.77 -4.24 4.12
N GLN A 278 -35.40 -4.15 2.95
CA GLN A 278 -34.76 -3.64 1.73
C GLN A 278 -35.48 -2.40 1.22
N ALA A 279 -34.74 -1.47 0.62
CA ALA A 279 -35.32 -0.29 -0.02
C ALA A 279 -35.29 -0.46 -1.55
N ARG A 280 -36.47 -0.46 -2.20
CA ARG A 280 -36.60 -0.67 -3.65
C ARG A 280 -37.42 0.41 -4.36
N ASP A 281 -37.09 0.61 -5.63
CA ASP A 281 -37.92 1.34 -6.59
C ASP A 281 -39.14 0.49 -7.00
N PRO A 282 -40.39 0.96 -6.89
CA PRO A 282 -41.55 0.22 -7.37
C PRO A 282 -41.60 0.05 -8.89
N ASP A 283 -41.01 0.96 -9.65
CA ASP A 283 -41.12 0.94 -11.11
C ASP A 283 -40.00 0.11 -11.75
N THR A 284 -38.81 0.07 -11.13
CA THR A 284 -37.63 -0.61 -11.67
C THR A 284 -37.14 -1.81 -10.86
N ASP A 285 -37.69 -2.05 -9.67
CA ASP A 285 -37.27 -3.06 -8.68
C ASP A 285 -35.77 -2.99 -8.29
N ASN A 286 -35.12 -1.87 -8.61
CA ASN A 286 -33.71 -1.66 -8.27
C ASN A 286 -33.55 -1.23 -6.80
N TRP A 287 -32.40 -1.58 -6.23
CA TRP A 287 -31.98 -1.15 -4.90
C TRP A 287 -31.72 0.35 -4.86
N ILE A 288 -32.30 1.05 -3.89
CA ILE A 288 -32.17 2.51 -3.77
C ILE A 288 -31.69 2.92 -2.38
N GLY A 289 -30.71 3.83 -2.39
CA GLY A 289 -30.20 4.46 -1.17
C GLY A 289 -29.33 3.54 -0.33
N SER A 290 -29.12 3.93 0.92
CA SER A 290 -28.33 3.14 1.88
C SER A 290 -28.91 3.23 3.27
N TRP A 291 -28.57 2.29 4.14
CA TRP A 291 -28.98 2.35 5.55
C TRP A 291 -27.84 2.91 6.40
N ALA A 292 -28.17 3.75 7.38
CA ALA A 292 -27.19 4.19 8.35
C ALA A 292 -27.01 3.12 9.43
N GLN A 293 -25.75 2.83 9.76
CA GLN A 293 -25.41 1.93 10.84
C GLN A 293 -25.83 2.57 12.18
N THR A 294 -26.69 1.88 12.93
CA THR A 294 -27.10 2.23 14.31
C THR A 294 -26.66 1.13 15.28
N GLU A 295 -26.80 1.37 16.58
CA GLU A 295 -26.30 0.47 17.64
C GLU A 295 -26.84 -0.97 17.52
N ASN A 296 -28.08 -1.14 17.04
CA ASN A 296 -28.76 -2.43 16.96
C ASN A 296 -29.02 -2.93 15.53
N THR A 297 -28.30 -2.41 14.54
CA THR A 297 -28.49 -2.79 13.13
C THR A 297 -27.21 -3.35 12.50
N SER A 298 -27.35 -4.05 11.39
CA SER A 298 -26.24 -4.43 10.51
C SER A 298 -26.66 -4.12 9.08
N THR A 299 -25.88 -3.30 8.40
CA THR A 299 -26.19 -2.84 7.05
C THR A 299 -25.49 -3.71 5.99
N HIS A 300 -26.18 -3.92 4.87
CA HIS A 300 -25.69 -4.69 3.72
C HIS A 300 -25.72 -3.75 2.49
N PRO A 301 -24.63 -3.00 2.24
CA PRO A 301 -24.59 -1.96 1.21
C PRO A 301 -24.84 -2.47 -0.21
N GLU A 302 -24.49 -3.72 -0.49
CA GLU A 302 -24.61 -4.36 -1.81
C GLU A 302 -26.04 -4.58 -2.29
N CYS A 303 -27.00 -4.63 -1.37
CA CYS A 303 -28.42 -4.86 -1.66
C CYS A 303 -29.34 -3.84 -0.98
N SER A 304 -28.79 -2.68 -0.57
CA SER A 304 -29.49 -1.62 0.17
C SER A 304 -30.39 -2.18 1.27
N ALA A 305 -29.86 -3.11 2.05
CA ALA A 305 -30.61 -3.82 3.09
C ALA A 305 -30.07 -3.55 4.49
N VAL A 306 -30.93 -3.79 5.48
CA VAL A 306 -30.58 -3.71 6.90
C VAL A 306 -31.21 -4.86 7.67
N THR A 307 -30.41 -5.45 8.54
CA THR A 307 -30.83 -6.47 9.50
C THR A 307 -30.67 -5.96 10.93
N HIS A 308 -31.30 -6.66 11.85
CA HIS A 308 -31.11 -6.40 13.26
C HIS A 308 -29.89 -7.14 13.83
N ALA A 309 -29.19 -6.51 14.78
CA ALA A 309 -28.04 -7.10 15.47
C ALA A 309 -28.41 -7.74 16.82
N ASP A 310 -29.51 -7.32 17.46
CA ASP A 310 -29.94 -7.86 18.76
C ASP A 310 -30.96 -9.03 18.63
N PRO A 311 -30.70 -10.21 19.23
CA PRO A 311 -31.51 -11.41 19.09
C PRO A 311 -32.79 -11.46 19.95
N TYR A 312 -33.04 -10.48 20.82
CA TYR A 312 -34.19 -10.49 21.73
C TYR A 312 -35.50 -10.04 21.06
N VAL A 313 -36.63 -10.48 21.62
CA VAL A 313 -37.99 -10.17 21.14
C VAL A 313 -38.33 -8.70 21.39
N LYS A 314 -38.95 -8.05 20.40
CA LYS A 314 -39.30 -6.63 20.43
C LYS A 314 -40.61 -6.36 19.67
N GLN A 315 -41.22 -5.22 19.95
CA GLN A 315 -42.47 -4.77 19.32
C GLN A 315 -42.27 -3.62 18.34
N HIS A 316 -41.13 -2.93 18.43
CA HIS A 316 -40.78 -1.83 17.54
C HIS A 316 -39.28 -1.82 17.22
N ALA A 317 -38.93 -1.33 16.04
CA ALA A 317 -37.55 -1.07 15.63
C ALA A 317 -37.48 0.24 14.83
N THR A 318 -36.50 1.08 15.13
CA THR A 318 -36.26 2.33 14.41
C THR A 318 -34.99 2.24 13.59
N LEU A 319 -35.11 2.59 12.31
CA LEU A 319 -34.06 2.53 11.31
C LEU A 319 -33.88 3.90 10.67
N ILE A 320 -32.68 4.17 10.19
CA ILE A 320 -32.36 5.41 9.49
C ILE A 320 -31.98 5.04 8.07
N TRP A 321 -32.85 5.40 7.12
CA TRP A 321 -32.59 5.26 5.69
C TRP A 321 -32.02 6.55 5.14
N ASN A 322 -30.92 6.43 4.42
CA ASN A 322 -30.25 7.53 3.75
C ASN A 322 -30.73 7.58 2.30
N ALA A 323 -31.55 8.58 1.99
CA ALA A 323 -32.07 8.77 0.64
C ALA A 323 -30.92 9.11 -0.33
N PRO A 324 -30.96 8.61 -1.57
CA PRO A 324 -30.01 8.99 -2.60
C PRO A 324 -30.19 10.49 -2.97
N PRO A 325 -29.10 11.23 -3.21
CA PRO A 325 -29.18 12.68 -3.46
C PRO A 325 -29.82 13.04 -4.82
N ASN A 326 -29.83 12.13 -5.80
CA ASN A 326 -30.23 12.40 -7.18
C ASN A 326 -31.41 11.55 -7.68
N ALA A 327 -32.15 10.87 -6.79
CA ALA A 327 -33.34 10.10 -7.19
C ALA A 327 -34.62 10.69 -6.58
N ARG A 328 -35.72 10.63 -7.34
CA ARG A 328 -37.06 11.01 -6.90
C ARG A 328 -38.01 9.90 -7.30
N GLY A 329 -38.86 9.47 -6.38
CA GLY A 329 -39.78 8.37 -6.61
C GLY A 329 -40.43 7.88 -5.31
N ARG A 330 -41.29 6.88 -5.43
CA ARG A 330 -41.78 6.13 -4.27
C ARG A 330 -40.74 5.07 -3.91
N VAL A 331 -40.55 4.78 -2.63
CA VAL A 331 -39.64 3.73 -2.16
C VAL A 331 -40.46 2.76 -1.34
N TYR A 332 -40.39 1.48 -1.67
CA TYR A 332 -41.02 0.43 -0.89
C TYR A 332 -39.99 -0.26 -0.01
N PHE A 333 -40.37 -0.47 1.25
CA PHE A 333 -39.60 -1.24 2.21
C PHE A 333 -40.25 -2.62 2.33
N THR A 334 -39.55 -3.66 1.84
CA THR A 334 -40.01 -5.06 1.84
C THR A 334 -39.35 -5.87 2.93
#